data_AF-A0A2E4IAJ8-F1
#
_entry.id   AF-A0A2E4IAJ8-F1
#
_cell.length_a   1.000
_cell.length_b   1.000
_cell.length_c   1.000
_cell.angle_alpha   90.00
_cell.angle_beta   90.00
_cell.angle_gamma   90.00
#
_symmetry.space_group_name_H-M   'P 1'
#
loop_
_entity.id
_entity.type
_entity.pdbx_description
1 polymer ?
#
loop_
_entity_poly.entity_id
_entity_poly.type
_entity_poly.pdbx_seq_one_letter_code
_entity_poly.pdbx_strand_id
1 'polypeptide(L)'
;MAIKNVPVSDVVAVQDACYVMGVEEVWCRIKFTDCENFCEYYASPDSDEPLSVELYTKLNNGDYGELTHGADGYRTMPKTQAEREAEVKATRNQLLLESDFSGLPDVSAAMTASKRSEWSTYRTALRDIPSQTRFPWDPNWPTKPS
;
A
#
# COMPACT_ATOMS: atom_id res chain seq x y z
N MET A 1 8.82 13.10 -3.86
CA MET A 1 8.48 11.90 -4.66
C MET A 1 7.08 12.16 -5.18
N ALA A 2 6.87 12.07 -6.49
CA ALA A 2 5.53 12.24 -7.04
C ALA A 2 4.67 11.09 -6.52
N ILE A 3 3.56 11.42 -5.87
CA ILE A 3 2.45 10.50 -5.64
C ILE A 3 2.17 9.81 -6.98
N LYS A 4 2.16 8.47 -7.01
CA LYS A 4 1.69 7.77 -8.21
C LYS A 4 0.25 8.22 -8.42
N ASN A 5 0.00 8.94 -9.52
CA ASN A 5 -1.32 9.43 -9.84
C ASN A 5 -2.19 8.25 -10.30
N VAL A 6 -2.84 7.58 -9.34
CA VAL A 6 -3.74 6.46 -9.60
C VAL A 6 -5.10 7.05 -9.99
N PRO A 7 -5.64 6.79 -11.18
CA PRO A 7 -6.94 7.32 -11.55
C PRO A 7 -8.06 6.59 -10.80
N VAL A 8 -9.19 7.26 -10.56
CA VAL A 8 -10.36 6.61 -9.91
C VAL A 8 -10.91 5.45 -10.73
N SER A 9 -10.65 5.42 -12.05
CA SER A 9 -11.03 4.30 -12.93
C SER A 9 -10.40 2.97 -12.54
N ASP A 10 -9.30 3.00 -11.78
CA ASP A 10 -8.65 1.79 -11.28
C ASP A 10 -9.35 1.24 -10.03
N VAL A 11 -10.31 1.96 -9.44
CA VAL A 11 -11.11 1.48 -8.32
C VAL A 11 -12.26 0.62 -8.84
N VAL A 12 -12.19 -0.68 -8.57
CA VAL A 12 -13.15 -1.68 -9.06
C VAL A 12 -14.32 -1.87 -8.09
N ALA A 13 -14.07 -1.70 -6.80
CA ALA A 13 -15.07 -1.83 -5.76
C ALA A 13 -14.71 -1.00 -4.52
N VAL A 14 -15.73 -0.55 -3.81
CA VAL A 14 -15.61 0.12 -2.51
C VAL A 14 -16.50 -0.58 -1.50
N GLN A 15 -16.02 -0.75 -0.26
CA GLN A 15 -16.74 -1.35 0.85
C GLN A 15 -16.60 -0.51 2.12
N ASP A 16 -17.61 -0.63 2.99
CA ASP A 16 -17.66 -0.03 4.34
C ASP A 16 -17.36 1.47 4.39
N ALA A 17 -17.75 2.19 3.33
CA ALA A 17 -17.55 3.63 3.27
C ALA A 17 -18.32 4.33 4.39
N CYS A 18 -17.61 5.14 5.17
CA CYS A 18 -18.18 5.86 6.31
C CYS A 18 -17.61 7.26 6.45
N TYR A 19 -18.45 8.16 6.96
CA TYR A 19 -17.97 9.47 7.42
C TYR A 19 -17.10 9.33 8.65
N VAL A 20 -16.05 10.13 8.71
CA VAL A 20 -15.16 10.21 9.87
C VAL A 20 -15.68 11.33 10.77
N MET A 21 -15.87 11.05 12.06
CA MET A 21 -16.43 12.06 12.96
C MET A 21 -15.45 13.23 13.17
N GLY A 22 -15.93 14.45 12.91
CA GLY A 22 -15.20 15.69 13.20
C GLY A 22 -14.31 16.22 12.08
N VAL A 23 -14.30 15.57 10.91
CA VAL A 23 -13.56 16.00 9.70
C VAL A 23 -14.39 15.69 8.46
N GLU A 24 -14.20 16.46 7.38
CA GLU A 24 -14.92 16.27 6.10
C GLU A 24 -14.27 15.17 5.25
N GLU A 25 -14.17 13.97 5.79
CA GLU A 25 -13.38 12.90 5.19
C GLU A 25 -14.11 11.55 5.29
N VAL A 26 -13.85 10.68 4.30
CA VAL A 26 -14.49 9.37 4.18
C VAL A 26 -13.44 8.27 4.24
N TRP A 27 -13.60 7.37 5.21
CA TRP A 27 -12.86 6.12 5.25
C TRP A 27 -13.58 5.08 4.41
N CYS A 28 -12.84 4.30 3.64
CA CYS A 28 -13.40 3.17 2.90
C CYS A 28 -12.35 2.09 2.64
N ARG A 29 -12.82 0.89 2.29
CA ARG A 29 -11.97 -0.19 1.78
C ARG A 29 -12.14 -0.24 0.27
N ILE A 30 -11.08 0.04 -0.48
CA ILE A 30 -11.11 0.06 -1.94
C ILE A 30 -10.36 -1.14 -2.51
N LYS A 31 -10.87 -1.69 -3.61
CA LYS A 31 -10.17 -2.69 -4.39
C LYS A 31 -9.73 -2.08 -5.70
N PHE A 32 -8.42 -1.96 -5.89
CA PHE A 32 -7.86 -1.55 -7.17
C PHE A 32 -7.81 -2.71 -8.16
N THR A 33 -7.80 -2.42 -9.46
CA THR A 33 -7.71 -3.41 -10.55
C THR A 33 -6.51 -4.33 -10.38
N ASP A 34 -5.37 -3.75 -10.00
CA ASP A 34 -4.15 -4.51 -9.82
C ASP A 34 -4.02 -5.18 -8.45
N CYS A 35 -4.84 -4.81 -7.46
CA CYS A 35 -4.73 -5.33 -6.08
C CYS A 35 -5.55 -6.62 -5.88
N GLU A 36 -4.99 -7.58 -5.15
CA GLU A 36 -5.71 -8.81 -4.78
C GLU A 36 -6.69 -8.51 -3.64
N ASN A 37 -6.22 -7.74 -2.66
CA ASN A 37 -6.93 -7.44 -1.43
C ASN A 37 -7.64 -6.08 -1.48
N PHE A 38 -8.63 -5.91 -0.61
CA PHE A 38 -9.17 -4.59 -0.31
C PHE A 38 -8.17 -3.83 0.56
N CYS A 39 -7.87 -2.61 0.15
CA CYS A 39 -6.94 -1.71 0.81
C CYS A 39 -7.72 -0.63 1.54
N GLU A 40 -7.30 -0.32 2.77
CA GLU A 40 -7.84 0.83 3.49
C GLU A 40 -7.41 2.12 2.78
N TYR A 41 -8.38 2.98 2.48
CA TYR A 41 -8.15 4.24 1.79
C TYR A 41 -8.93 5.37 2.45
N TYR A 42 -8.41 6.57 2.22
CA TYR A 42 -8.95 7.79 2.77
C TYR A 42 -9.20 8.82 1.68
N ALA A 43 -10.48 9.16 1.51
CA ALA A 43 -10.92 10.15 0.56
C ALA A 43 -11.16 11.48 1.30
N SER A 44 -10.39 12.49 0.95
CA SER A 44 -10.49 13.84 1.52
C SER A 44 -10.62 14.86 0.38
N PRO A 45 -11.56 15.82 0.48
CA PRO A 45 -11.74 16.85 -0.54
C PRO A 45 -10.57 17.84 -0.59
N ASP A 46 -9.82 17.96 0.52
CA ASP A 46 -8.67 18.88 0.67
C ASP A 46 -7.34 18.20 0.35
N SER A 47 -7.35 16.96 -0.15
CA SER A 47 -6.14 16.22 -0.50
C SER A 47 -5.49 16.75 -1.78
N ASP A 48 -4.16 16.81 -1.81
CA ASP A 48 -3.39 17.06 -3.04
C ASP A 48 -3.43 15.88 -4.03
N GLU A 49 -3.97 14.71 -3.63
CA GLU A 49 -4.08 13.53 -4.46
C GLU A 49 -5.40 13.56 -5.29
N PRO A 50 -5.33 13.58 -6.64
CA PRO A 50 -6.53 13.62 -7.48
C PRO A 50 -7.51 12.47 -7.23
N LEU A 51 -6.99 11.27 -6.97
CA LEU A 51 -7.82 10.11 -6.60
C LEU A 51 -8.68 10.40 -5.36
N SER A 52 -8.08 11.01 -4.34
CA SER A 52 -8.73 11.23 -3.05
C SER A 52 -9.90 12.20 -3.18
N VAL A 53 -9.68 13.30 -3.91
CA VAL A 53 -10.70 14.32 -4.19
C VAL A 53 -11.84 13.76 -5.04
N GLU A 54 -11.50 13.03 -6.12
CA GLU A 54 -12.50 12.46 -7.02
C GLU A 54 -13.30 11.34 -6.35
N LEU A 55 -12.62 10.45 -5.62
CA LEU A 55 -13.27 9.37 -4.87
C LEU A 55 -14.19 9.93 -3.79
N TYR A 56 -13.79 10.97 -3.06
CA TYR A 56 -14.63 11.63 -2.06
C TYR A 56 -15.93 12.13 -2.68
N THR A 57 -15.82 12.83 -3.82
CA THR A 57 -16.98 13.35 -4.54
C THR A 57 -17.92 12.23 -4.98
N LYS A 58 -17.39 11.13 -5.52
CA LYS A 58 -18.18 9.96 -5.93
C LYS A 58 -18.86 9.26 -4.77
N LEU A 59 -18.16 9.11 -3.65
CA LEU A 59 -18.69 8.53 -2.42
C LEU A 59 -19.86 9.36 -1.88
N ASN A 60 -19.72 10.69 -1.84
CA ASN A 60 -20.77 11.59 -1.39
C ASN A 60 -21.97 11.67 -2.35
N ASN A 61 -21.74 11.42 -3.65
CA ASN A 61 -22.80 11.32 -4.65
C ASN A 61 -23.57 9.98 -4.59
N GLY A 62 -23.09 9.00 -3.79
CA GLY A 62 -23.71 7.69 -3.67
C GLY A 62 -23.36 6.72 -4.80
N ASP A 63 -22.33 7.00 -5.62
CA ASP A 63 -21.88 6.13 -6.72
C ASP A 63 -21.50 4.73 -6.23
N TYR A 64 -21.11 4.61 -4.95
CA TYR A 64 -20.70 3.36 -4.28
C TYR A 64 -21.65 2.92 -3.16
N GLY A 65 -22.88 3.45 -3.15
CA GLY A 65 -23.86 3.21 -2.10
C GLY A 65 -23.86 4.29 -1.01
N GLU A 66 -24.79 4.16 -0.06
CA GLU A 66 -24.96 5.14 1.02
C GLU A 66 -23.80 5.08 2.03
N LEU A 67 -23.27 6.25 2.37
CA LEU A 67 -22.25 6.38 3.39
C LEU A 67 -22.84 6.12 4.78
N THR A 68 -22.22 5.20 5.50
CA THR A 68 -22.62 4.90 6.86
C THR A 68 -22.10 5.96 7.83
N HIS A 69 -22.89 6.29 8.84
CA HIS A 69 -22.48 7.18 9.92
C HIS A 69 -21.88 6.34 11.04
N GLY A 70 -20.57 6.09 10.97
CA GLY A 70 -19.79 5.40 12.00
C GLY A 70 -20.18 3.92 12.24
N ALA A 71 -19.31 2.99 11.88
CA ALA A 71 -19.32 1.71 12.60
C ALA A 71 -18.70 1.94 13.99
N ASP A 72 -19.24 1.27 15.02
CA ASP A 72 -18.71 1.27 16.39
C ASP A 72 -17.17 1.29 16.45
N GLY A 73 -16.60 2.35 17.03
CA GLY A 73 -15.17 2.45 17.33
C GLY A 73 -14.53 3.79 16.98
N TYR A 74 -13.53 4.18 17.77
CA TYR A 74 -12.58 5.22 17.38
C TYR A 74 -11.72 4.70 16.23
N ARG A 75 -12.17 4.90 14.99
CA ARG A 75 -11.30 4.73 13.83
C ARG A 75 -10.19 5.76 13.99
N THR A 76 -8.99 5.29 14.37
CA THR A 76 -7.80 6.15 14.45
C THR A 76 -7.62 6.79 13.08
N MET A 77 -7.27 8.08 13.02
CA MET A 77 -7.08 8.78 11.75
C MET A 77 -6.25 7.88 10.80
N PRO A 78 -6.84 7.43 9.69
CA PRO A 78 -6.19 6.48 8.82
C PRO A 78 -5.00 7.14 8.15
N LYS A 79 -3.96 6.34 7.89
CA LYS A 79 -2.72 6.82 7.26
C LYS A 79 -3.02 7.38 5.87
N THR A 80 -2.52 8.58 5.60
CA THR A 80 -2.45 9.15 4.26
C THR A 80 -1.68 8.23 3.32
N GLN A 81 -1.84 8.41 2.00
CA GLN A 81 -1.05 7.65 1.03
C GLN A 81 0.46 7.82 1.27
N ALA A 82 0.94 9.03 1.59
CA ALA A 82 2.34 9.29 1.89
C ALA A 82 2.84 8.48 3.10
N GLU A 83 2.02 8.36 4.14
CA GLU A 83 2.34 7.53 5.32
C GLU A 83 2.33 6.04 4.99
N ARG A 84 1.39 5.57 4.14
CA ARG A 84 1.39 4.19 3.63
C ARG A 84 2.63 3.89 2.81
N GLU A 85 3.04 4.81 1.93
CA GLU A 85 4.30 4.68 1.18
C GLU A 85 5.51 4.59 2.12
N ALA A 86 5.53 5.43 3.17
CA ALA A 86 6.61 5.43 4.14
C ALA A 86 6.67 4.10 4.91
N GLU A 87 5.53 3.55 5.29
CA GLU A 87 5.41 2.22 5.92
C GLU A 87 5.97 1.12 5.02
N VAL A 88 5.52 1.03 3.76
CA VAL A 88 6.02 0.02 2.82
C VAL A 88 7.53 0.17 2.59
N LYS A 89 8.03 1.41 2.44
CA LYS A 89 9.48 1.68 2.31
C LYS A 89 10.24 1.26 3.57
N ALA A 90 9.67 1.46 4.76
CA ALA A 90 10.27 1.05 6.03
C ALA A 90 10.36 -0.48 6.13
N THR A 91 9.28 -1.21 5.84
CA THR A 91 9.28 -2.68 5.80
C THR A 91 10.29 -3.22 4.80
N ARG A 92 10.35 -2.63 3.60
CA ARG A 92 11.36 -2.98 2.58
C ARG A 92 12.78 -2.81 3.13
N ASN A 93 13.06 -1.67 3.76
CA ASN A 93 14.39 -1.39 4.32
C ASN A 93 14.74 -2.39 5.43
N GLN A 94 13.78 -2.75 6.27
CA GLN A 94 13.97 -3.76 7.31
C GLN A 94 14.33 -5.13 6.70
N LEU A 95 13.58 -5.60 5.70
CA LEU A 95 13.85 -6.89 5.05
C LEU A 95 15.19 -6.90 4.28
N LEU A 96 15.58 -5.75 3.71
CA LEU A 96 16.91 -5.59 3.11
C LEU A 96 18.02 -5.63 4.16
N LEU A 97 17.82 -5.04 5.33
CA LEU A 97 18.76 -5.11 6.44
C LEU A 97 18.90 -6.56 6.97
N GLU A 98 17.78 -7.24 7.18
CA GLU A 98 17.75 -8.63 7.63
C GLU A 98 18.43 -9.61 6.66
N SER A 99 18.48 -9.26 5.37
CA SER A 99 19.11 -10.09 4.33
C SER A 99 20.51 -9.61 3.94
N ASP A 100 21.05 -8.59 4.62
CA ASP A 100 22.32 -7.97 4.23
C ASP A 100 23.52 -8.91 4.36
N PHE A 101 23.47 -9.80 5.35
CA PHE A 101 24.48 -10.84 5.59
C PHE A 101 24.75 -11.73 4.37
N SER A 102 23.76 -11.93 3.50
CA SER A 102 23.90 -12.75 2.28
C SER A 102 24.89 -12.18 1.26
N GLY A 103 25.18 -10.88 1.33
CA GLY A 103 26.15 -10.21 0.48
C GLY A 103 27.59 -10.22 1.03
N LEU A 104 27.79 -10.64 2.28
CA LEU A 104 29.12 -10.64 2.89
C LEU A 104 30.01 -11.70 2.23
N PRO A 105 31.27 -11.40 1.86
CA PRO A 105 32.15 -12.33 1.18
C PRO A 105 32.30 -13.68 1.89
N ASP A 106 32.46 -13.66 3.21
CA ASP A 106 32.66 -14.88 4.01
C ASP A 106 31.41 -15.79 4.00
N VAL A 107 30.22 -15.21 4.17
CA VAL A 107 28.94 -15.96 4.13
C VAL A 107 28.68 -16.46 2.72
N SER A 108 28.89 -15.61 1.72
CA SER A 108 28.69 -15.93 0.31
C SER A 108 29.63 -17.08 -0.12
N ALA A 109 30.89 -17.08 0.33
CA ALA A 109 31.83 -18.16 0.05
C ALA A 109 31.42 -19.50 0.70
N ALA A 110 30.75 -19.47 1.85
CA ALA A 110 30.23 -20.65 2.52
C ALA A 110 28.90 -21.18 1.93
N MET A 111 28.21 -20.36 1.12
CA MET A 111 26.93 -20.72 0.49
C MET A 111 27.08 -21.43 -0.86
N THR A 112 26.14 -22.32 -1.17
CA THR A 112 26.02 -22.88 -2.52
C THR A 112 25.67 -21.79 -3.54
N ALA A 113 26.01 -22.00 -4.81
CA ALA A 113 25.66 -21.07 -5.88
C ALA A 113 24.14 -20.84 -5.99
N SER A 114 23.33 -21.90 -5.80
CA SER A 114 21.86 -21.78 -5.77
C SER A 114 21.40 -20.85 -4.67
N LYS A 115 21.92 -21.04 -3.44
CA LYS A 115 21.52 -20.24 -2.29
C LYS A 115 21.86 -18.77 -2.46
N ARG A 116 23.02 -18.46 -3.03
CA ARG A 116 23.40 -17.08 -3.40
C ARG A 116 22.46 -16.48 -4.43
N SER A 117 22.06 -17.25 -5.43
CA SER A 117 21.10 -16.81 -6.44
C SER A 117 19.75 -16.49 -5.81
N GLU A 118 19.24 -17.34 -4.92
CA GLU A 118 17.97 -17.12 -4.21
C GLU A 118 17.99 -15.82 -3.40
N TRP A 119 19.05 -15.57 -2.63
CA TRP A 119 19.20 -14.32 -1.86
C TRP A 119 19.35 -13.09 -2.77
N SER A 120 20.06 -13.22 -3.88
CA SER A 120 20.20 -12.15 -4.87
C SER A 120 18.83 -11.78 -5.47
N THR A 121 18.07 -12.79 -5.94
CA THR A 121 16.71 -12.60 -6.47
C THR A 121 15.78 -11.99 -5.42
N TYR A 122 15.80 -12.49 -4.18
CA TYR A 122 15.00 -11.96 -3.08
C TYR A 122 15.28 -10.46 -2.84
N ARG A 123 16.56 -10.07 -2.75
CA ARG A 123 16.96 -8.68 -2.50
C ARG A 123 16.63 -7.76 -3.68
N THR A 124 16.74 -8.24 -4.91
CA THR A 124 16.31 -7.48 -6.11
C THR A 124 14.81 -7.26 -6.07
N ALA A 125 14.01 -8.31 -5.83
CA ALA A 125 12.56 -8.21 -5.74
C ALA A 125 12.11 -7.23 -4.63
N LEU A 126 12.80 -7.20 -3.48
CA LEU A 126 12.53 -6.19 -2.44
C LEU A 126 12.79 -4.75 -2.93
N ARG A 127 13.86 -4.51 -3.68
CA ARG A 127 14.17 -3.17 -4.21
C ARG A 127 13.17 -2.73 -5.27
N ASP A 128 12.58 -3.67 -6.00
CA ASP A 128 11.62 -3.41 -7.05
C ASP A 128 10.19 -3.13 -6.52
N ILE A 129 9.94 -3.29 -5.21
CA ILE A 129 8.62 -3.05 -4.59
C ILE A 129 8.01 -1.68 -4.93
N PRO A 130 8.72 -0.53 -4.83
CA PRO A 130 8.14 0.76 -5.20
C PRO A 130 7.74 0.87 -6.67
N SER A 131 8.32 0.03 -7.53
CA SER A 131 8.01 -0.02 -8.96
C SER A 131 6.81 -0.92 -9.27
N GLN A 132 6.32 -1.72 -8.31
CA GLN A 132 5.13 -2.54 -8.50
C GLN A 132 3.88 -1.67 -8.72
N THR A 133 2.94 -2.16 -9.53
CA THR A 133 1.67 -1.48 -9.82
C THR A 133 0.79 -1.35 -8.56
N ARG A 134 0.85 -2.34 -7.67
CA ARG A 134 0.10 -2.38 -6.40
C ARG A 134 0.66 -1.47 -5.30
N PHE A 135 1.82 -0.84 -5.50
CA PHE A 135 2.41 0.04 -4.50
C PHE A 135 1.62 1.36 -4.39
N PRO A 136 1.33 1.87 -3.18
CA PRO A 136 1.71 1.35 -1.85
C PRO A 136 0.67 0.43 -1.18
N TRP A 137 -0.43 0.11 -1.85
CA TRP A 137 -1.64 -0.45 -1.24
C TRP A 137 -1.61 -1.96 -0.98
N ASP A 138 -1.05 -2.75 -1.89
CA ASP A 138 -0.99 -4.22 -1.81
C ASP A 138 0.32 -4.78 -2.42
N PRO A 139 1.51 -4.33 -1.93
CA PRO A 139 2.78 -4.77 -2.49
C PRO A 139 2.95 -6.30 -2.35
N ASN A 140 3.38 -6.94 -3.43
CA ASN A 140 3.72 -8.36 -3.43
C ASN A 140 5.12 -8.56 -2.86
N TRP A 141 5.20 -9.12 -1.65
CA TRP A 141 6.45 -9.37 -0.94
C TRP A 141 7.08 -10.70 -1.37
N PRO A 142 8.37 -10.72 -1.75
CA PRO A 142 9.05 -11.97 -2.06
C PRO A 142 9.16 -12.85 -0.80
N THR A 143 9.12 -14.16 -0.98
CA THR A 143 9.32 -15.11 0.12
C THR A 143 10.79 -15.18 0.50
N LYS A 144 11.08 -15.04 1.80
CA LYS A 144 12.46 -15.10 2.33
C LYS A 144 13.07 -16.48 2.08
N PRO A 145 14.27 -16.58 1.48
CA PRO A 145 14.97 -17.85 1.32
C PRO A 145 15.35 -18.47 2.67
N SER A 146 15.37 -19.80 2.76
CA SER A 146 15.75 -20.58 3.96
C SER A 146 17.25 -20.81 4.14
#